data_AF-A0A819CUW5-F1
#
_entry.id   AF-A0A819CUW5-F1
#
_cell.length_a   1.000
_cell.length_b   1.000
_cell.length_c   1.000
_cell.angle_alpha   90.00
_cell.angle_beta   90.00
_cell.angle_gamma   90.00
#
_symmetry.space_group_name_H-M   'P 1'
#
loop_
_entity.id
_entity.type
_entity.pdbx_description
1 polymer ?
#
loop_
_entity_poly.entity_id
_entity_poly.type
_entity_poly.pdbx_seq_one_letter_code
_entity_poly.pdbx_strand_id
1 'polypeptide(L)'
;MAPAHPVSYTCIRYSLLTDQILEKCSNLFNKNYGIWSDDAPVHSNNKLQAGTPVKLGVKRLREMMLFNDACFLVTAEIRSFDTNQFELIGHAFCTWTKYDRLNGNVVWITQLVVSSSYRGQGVAGILLSMAKNSIEDVVATGLDTSHPHAVIALRNACNGIPIDLKFIADHGKDIIRACNIPYLSHAQFVGSIFNNQSVLPVNNDQQPVSLVKTDFFVDHKEVLVILKDIREKWNLGPLLDGHEFLVVLPTTSVRHSKTSSNGSSSDTSP
;
A
#
# COMPACT_ATOMS: atom_id res chain seq x y z
N MET A 1 -11.74 -0.88 31.38
CA MET A 1 -10.95 -0.63 30.16
C MET A 1 -10.37 0.77 30.28
N ALA A 2 -9.05 0.93 30.17
CA ALA A 2 -8.47 2.27 30.09
C ALA A 2 -8.97 2.95 28.78
N PRO A 3 -9.22 4.26 28.78
CA PRO A 3 -9.63 4.95 27.56
C PRO A 3 -8.51 4.82 26.53
N ALA A 4 -8.83 4.27 25.34
CA ALA A 4 -7.89 4.22 24.24
C ALA A 4 -7.51 5.67 23.87
N HIS A 5 -6.21 5.98 23.85
CA HIS A 5 -5.76 7.29 23.37
C HIS A 5 -6.19 7.51 21.92
N PRO A 6 -6.63 8.73 21.57
CA PRO A 6 -6.93 9.06 20.19
C PRO A 6 -5.68 8.90 19.33
N VAL A 7 -5.79 8.18 18.22
CA VAL A 7 -4.71 8.05 17.24
C VAL A 7 -4.64 9.35 16.43
N SER A 8 -3.46 9.97 16.40
CA SER A 8 -3.14 11.11 15.55
C SER A 8 -2.61 10.63 14.21
N TYR A 9 -3.09 11.22 13.11
CA TYR A 9 -2.63 10.90 11.76
C TYR A 9 -2.02 12.14 11.11
N THR A 10 -0.85 12.01 10.50
CA THR A 10 -0.13 13.14 9.89
C THR A 10 0.43 12.75 8.52
N CYS A 11 0.23 13.62 7.52
CA CYS A 11 0.84 13.53 6.21
C CYS A 11 2.06 14.47 6.15
N ILE A 12 3.21 13.93 5.75
CA ILE A 12 4.51 14.60 5.76
C ILE A 12 5.08 14.54 4.34
N ARG A 13 5.27 15.70 3.73
CA ARG A 13 5.86 15.85 2.38
C ARG A 13 7.34 15.51 2.40
N TYR A 14 7.89 15.10 1.24
CA TYR A 14 9.30 14.76 1.05
C TYR A 14 10.27 15.73 1.74
N SER A 15 10.09 17.04 1.54
CA SER A 15 10.97 18.09 2.04
C SER A 15 11.01 18.22 3.57
N LEU A 16 10.03 17.65 4.28
CA LEU A 16 9.93 17.70 5.73
C LEU A 16 10.38 16.38 6.41
N LEU A 17 10.80 15.38 5.61
CA LEU A 17 11.22 14.09 6.14
C LEU A 17 12.67 14.11 6.65
N THR A 18 12.79 14.13 7.97
CA THR A 18 14.06 14.07 8.68
C THR A 18 14.50 12.62 8.94
N ASP A 19 15.79 12.41 9.18
CA ASP A 19 16.31 11.08 9.54
C ASP A 19 15.67 10.56 10.84
N GLN A 20 15.34 11.42 11.79
CA GLN A 20 14.65 11.03 13.03
C GLN A 20 13.27 10.41 12.76
N ILE A 21 12.51 10.93 11.78
CA ILE A 21 11.22 10.34 11.37
C ILE A 21 11.47 8.96 10.73
N LEU A 22 12.50 8.85 9.88
CA LEU A 22 12.85 7.59 9.22
C LEU A 22 13.37 6.55 10.21
N GLU A 23 14.06 6.95 11.27
CA GLU A 23 14.47 6.07 12.36
C GLU A 23 13.26 5.46 13.06
N LYS A 24 12.21 6.26 13.36
CA LYS A 24 10.95 5.73 13.89
C LYS A 24 10.32 4.70 12.95
N CYS A 25 10.26 5.00 11.65
CA CYS A 25 9.70 4.10 10.64
C CYS A 25 10.50 2.80 10.50
N SER A 26 11.84 2.89 10.47
CA SER A 26 12.78 1.77 10.47
C SER A 26 12.56 0.89 11.70
N ASN A 27 12.47 1.50 12.89
CA ASN A 27 12.25 0.77 14.13
C ASN A 27 10.90 0.05 14.15
N LEU A 28 9.84 0.70 13.65
CA LEU A 28 8.53 0.07 13.56
C LEU A 28 8.53 -1.09 12.56
N PHE A 29 9.11 -0.90 11.37
CA PHE A 29 9.27 -1.92 10.33
C PHE A 29 10.01 -3.15 10.86
N ASN A 30 11.21 -2.94 11.43
CA ASN A 30 12.09 -4.02 11.90
C ASN A 30 11.45 -4.88 13.00
N LYS A 31 10.46 -4.34 13.72
CA LYS A 31 9.72 -5.05 14.78
C LYS A 31 8.49 -5.80 14.26
N ASN A 32 7.91 -5.39 13.13
CA ASN A 32 6.54 -5.79 12.78
C ASN A 32 6.39 -6.36 11.37
N TYR A 33 7.35 -6.18 10.46
CA TYR A 33 7.10 -6.45 9.05
C TYR A 33 7.07 -7.95 8.70
N GLY A 34 7.97 -8.74 9.28
CA GLY A 34 8.02 -10.19 9.07
C GLY A 34 9.41 -10.79 9.26
N ILE A 35 9.53 -12.07 8.91
CA ILE A 35 10.77 -12.85 8.92
C ILE A 35 11.03 -13.41 7.51
N TRP A 36 12.29 -13.67 7.18
CA TRP A 36 12.66 -14.33 5.91
C TRP A 36 12.14 -15.77 5.86
N SER A 37 11.64 -16.20 4.70
CA SER A 37 11.24 -17.59 4.45
C SER A 37 12.44 -18.51 4.28
N ASP A 38 12.18 -19.82 4.26
CA ASP A 38 13.20 -20.85 4.01
C ASP A 38 13.79 -20.77 2.59
N ASP A 39 13.04 -20.19 1.64
CA ASP A 39 13.45 -19.99 0.24
C ASP A 39 14.22 -18.69 0.01
N ALA A 40 14.47 -17.90 1.06
CA ALA A 40 15.22 -16.66 0.93
C ALA A 40 16.67 -16.95 0.47
N PRO A 41 17.20 -16.21 -0.53
CA PRO A 41 18.55 -16.44 -1.02
C PRO A 41 19.60 -16.31 0.09
N VAL A 42 20.43 -17.34 0.27
CA VAL A 42 21.58 -17.27 1.17
C VAL A 42 22.61 -16.31 0.56
N HIS A 43 22.58 -15.04 0.95
CA HIS A 43 23.65 -14.12 0.59
C HIS A 43 24.92 -14.44 1.37
N SER A 44 26.06 -14.36 0.68
CA SER A 44 27.42 -14.71 1.15
C SER A 44 27.89 -14.03 2.45
N ASN A 45 27.10 -13.08 2.98
CA ASN A 45 27.38 -12.35 4.22
C ASN A 45 26.39 -12.65 5.38
N ASN A 46 25.71 -13.81 5.40
CA ASN A 46 24.82 -14.25 6.50
C ASN A 46 23.64 -13.31 6.85
N LYS A 47 23.27 -12.35 5.99
CA LYS A 47 22.27 -11.32 6.31
C LYS A 47 20.81 -11.69 6.02
N LEU A 48 20.57 -12.68 5.17
CA LEU A 48 19.22 -13.17 4.85
C LEU A 48 19.12 -14.63 5.27
N GLN A 49 19.05 -14.85 6.58
CA GLN A 49 18.85 -16.20 7.12
C GLN A 49 17.36 -16.42 7.35
N ALA A 50 16.84 -17.56 6.88
CA ALA A 50 15.47 -17.99 7.16
C ALA A 50 15.16 -17.88 8.65
N GLY A 51 13.94 -17.42 8.97
CA GLY A 51 13.49 -17.21 10.34
C GLY A 51 14.02 -15.94 11.03
N THR A 52 14.93 -15.19 10.40
CA THR A 52 15.40 -13.91 10.96
C THR A 52 14.52 -12.73 10.51
N PRO A 53 14.36 -11.68 11.34
CA PRO A 53 13.55 -10.53 10.98
C PRO A 53 14.05 -9.81 9.72
N VAL A 54 13.11 -9.40 8.86
CA VAL A 54 13.40 -8.47 7.77
C VAL A 54 13.79 -7.13 8.38
N LYS A 55 14.96 -6.60 8.01
CA LYS A 55 15.45 -5.32 8.49
C LYS A 55 15.68 -4.32 7.37
N LEU A 56 15.28 -3.08 7.62
CA LEU A 56 15.43 -1.97 6.69
C LEU A 56 15.92 -0.73 7.46
N GLY A 57 17.14 -0.31 7.18
CA GLY A 57 17.73 0.88 7.81
C GLY A 57 17.33 2.18 7.10
N VAL A 58 17.56 3.32 7.77
CA VAL A 58 17.22 4.68 7.29
C VAL A 58 17.74 4.96 5.89
N LYS A 59 19.02 4.64 5.61
CA LYS A 59 19.61 4.84 4.28
C LYS A 59 18.82 4.12 3.19
N ARG A 60 18.47 2.86 3.44
CA ARG A 60 17.74 2.03 2.46
C ARG A 60 16.28 2.45 2.32
N LEU A 61 15.63 2.85 3.42
CA LEU A 61 14.31 3.48 3.38
C LEU A 61 14.32 4.72 2.48
N ARG A 62 15.31 5.60 2.64
CA ARG A 62 15.44 6.81 1.81
C ARG A 62 15.61 6.46 0.33
N GLU A 63 16.51 5.54 0.01
CA GLU A 63 16.76 5.10 -1.37
C GLU A 63 15.54 4.45 -2.03
N MET A 64 14.80 3.60 -1.30
CA MET A 64 13.73 2.79 -1.90
C MET A 64 12.34 3.42 -1.80
N MET A 65 12.08 4.22 -0.76
CA MET A 65 10.75 4.75 -0.45
C MET A 65 10.63 6.25 -0.68
N LEU A 66 11.75 6.97 -0.75
CA LEU A 66 11.82 8.42 -0.93
C LEU A 66 12.74 8.76 -2.12
N PHE A 67 12.45 8.17 -3.27
CA PHE A 67 13.31 8.22 -4.46
C PHE A 67 13.09 9.47 -5.33
N ASN A 68 12.06 10.27 -5.07
CA ASN A 68 11.81 11.57 -5.69
C ASN A 68 10.97 12.47 -4.76
N ASP A 69 10.78 13.72 -5.17
CA ASP A 69 10.02 14.75 -4.45
C ASP A 69 8.50 14.52 -4.44
N ALA A 70 7.98 13.66 -5.32
CA ALA A 70 6.60 13.20 -5.28
C ALA A 70 6.34 12.20 -4.14
N CYS A 71 7.39 11.66 -3.51
CA CYS A 71 7.23 10.76 -2.37
C CYS A 71 6.76 11.50 -1.11
N PHE A 72 6.00 10.82 -0.26
CA PHE A 72 5.53 11.36 1.00
C PHE A 72 5.24 10.23 2.00
N LEU A 73 5.01 10.60 3.25
CA LEU A 73 4.75 9.66 4.34
C LEU A 73 3.45 10.03 5.04
N VAL A 74 2.62 9.02 5.32
CA VAL A 74 1.52 9.16 6.28
C VAL A 74 1.89 8.36 7.53
N THR A 75 1.69 8.96 8.70
CA THR A 75 2.00 8.35 10.00
C THR A 75 0.74 8.26 10.87
N ALA A 76 0.71 7.26 11.73
CA ALA A 76 -0.26 7.09 12.80
C ALA A 76 0.51 7.01 14.13
N GLU A 77 0.26 7.94 15.03
CA GLU A 77 0.91 8.03 16.33
C GLU A 77 -0.11 8.03 17.46
N ILE A 78 0.24 7.44 18.60
CA ILE A 78 -0.52 7.57 19.85
C ILE A 78 0.36 8.23 20.90
N ARG A 79 -0.25 8.89 21.87
CA ARG A 79 0.48 9.34 23.05
C ARG A 79 0.68 8.17 24.01
N SER A 80 1.90 7.91 24.44
CA SER A 80 2.19 6.90 25.47
C SER A 80 1.80 7.42 26.85
N PHE A 81 1.07 6.62 27.64
CA PHE A 81 0.71 6.96 29.02
C PHE A 81 1.95 7.12 29.92
N ASP A 82 2.94 6.24 29.76
CA ASP A 82 4.09 6.16 30.67
C ASP A 82 5.10 7.29 30.42
N THR A 83 5.33 7.63 29.15
CA THR A 83 6.39 8.56 28.74
C THR A 83 5.87 9.91 28.31
N ASN A 84 4.57 10.04 28.08
CA ASN A 84 3.92 11.21 27.51
C ASN A 84 4.40 11.59 26.10
N GLN A 85 5.19 10.71 25.46
CA GLN A 85 5.76 10.87 24.11
C GLN A 85 4.83 10.26 23.05
N PHE A 86 4.97 10.72 21.81
CA PHE A 86 4.28 10.10 20.68
C PHE A 86 5.01 8.85 20.20
N GLU A 87 4.30 7.72 20.21
CA GLU A 87 4.73 6.44 19.67
C GLU A 87 4.13 6.22 18.29
N LEU A 88 4.98 5.90 17.32
CA LEU A 88 4.56 5.53 15.97
C LEU A 88 3.99 4.11 15.97
N ILE A 89 2.71 3.99 15.64
CA ILE A 89 1.99 2.70 15.59
C ILE A 89 1.67 2.25 14.17
N GLY A 90 1.83 3.12 13.18
CA GLY A 90 1.69 2.78 11.78
C GLY A 90 2.26 3.84 10.85
N HIS A 91 2.67 3.42 9.65
CA HIS A 91 3.08 4.34 8.60
C HIS A 91 2.79 3.78 7.21
N ALA A 92 2.63 4.69 6.25
CA ALA A 92 2.52 4.39 4.83
C ALA A 92 3.45 5.31 4.03
N PHE A 93 4.49 4.75 3.41
CA PHE A 93 5.24 5.45 2.38
C PHE A 93 4.46 5.41 1.08
N CYS A 94 4.41 6.55 0.41
CA CYS A 94 3.59 6.76 -0.76
C CYS A 94 4.37 7.56 -1.81
N THR A 95 3.99 7.40 -3.07
CA THR A 95 4.35 8.31 -4.17
C THR A 95 3.09 8.66 -4.95
N TRP A 96 3.14 9.72 -5.75
CA TRP A 96 2.07 10.05 -6.67
C TRP A 96 2.61 10.51 -8.01
N THR A 97 1.79 10.39 -9.05
CA THR A 97 2.12 10.88 -10.38
C THR A 97 0.85 11.20 -11.15
N LYS A 98 0.95 12.08 -12.14
CA LYS A 98 -0.13 12.28 -13.10
C LYS A 98 -0.22 11.07 -14.04
N TYR A 99 -1.43 10.60 -14.29
CA TYR A 99 -1.71 9.47 -15.16
C TYR A 99 -2.69 9.87 -16.27
N ASP A 100 -2.14 10.08 -17.46
CA ASP A 100 -2.87 10.66 -18.58
C ASP A 100 -4.02 9.76 -19.09
N ARG A 101 -3.87 8.43 -19.01
CA ARG A 101 -4.90 7.48 -19.50
C ARG A 101 -6.24 7.61 -18.76
N LEU A 102 -6.25 8.13 -17.54
CA LEU A 102 -7.45 8.38 -16.74
C LEU A 102 -7.65 9.87 -16.41
N ASN A 103 -6.82 10.75 -16.97
CA ASN A 103 -6.86 12.20 -16.75
C ASN A 103 -6.92 12.61 -15.27
N GLY A 104 -5.99 12.11 -14.46
CA GLY A 104 -5.90 12.48 -13.03
C GLY A 104 -4.63 11.97 -12.37
N ASN A 105 -4.58 12.03 -11.05
CA ASN A 105 -3.43 11.57 -10.28
C ASN A 105 -3.60 10.12 -9.82
N VAL A 106 -2.48 9.42 -9.68
CA VAL A 106 -2.43 8.10 -9.08
C VAL A 106 -1.59 8.16 -7.82
N VAL A 107 -2.05 7.52 -6.76
CA VAL A 107 -1.28 7.33 -5.53
C VAL A 107 -0.84 5.87 -5.45
N TRP A 108 0.45 5.65 -5.25
CA TRP A 108 0.99 4.32 -5.00
C TRP A 108 1.52 4.21 -3.58
N ILE A 109 1.17 3.14 -2.89
CA ILE A 109 1.67 2.84 -1.55
C ILE A 109 2.86 1.90 -1.68
N THR A 110 4.06 2.41 -1.41
CA THR A 110 5.31 1.64 -1.57
C THR A 110 5.66 0.82 -0.33
N GLN A 111 5.14 1.20 0.83
CA GLN A 111 5.27 0.41 2.05
C GLN A 111 4.16 0.76 3.03
N LEU A 112 3.50 -0.25 3.59
CA LEU A 112 2.52 -0.11 4.66
C LEU A 112 2.95 -0.95 5.86
N VAL A 113 3.06 -0.33 7.03
CA VAL A 113 3.38 -1.02 8.29
C VAL A 113 2.38 -0.59 9.36
N VAL A 114 1.83 -1.56 10.07
CA VAL A 114 1.04 -1.33 11.29
C VAL A 114 1.58 -2.25 12.37
N SER A 115 1.80 -1.67 13.55
CA SER A 115 2.19 -2.39 14.76
C SER A 115 1.22 -3.55 15.01
N SER A 116 1.75 -4.74 15.30
CA SER A 116 0.95 -5.96 15.53
C SER A 116 -0.12 -5.75 16.61
N SER A 117 0.20 -5.00 17.66
CA SER A 117 -0.73 -4.64 18.76
C SER A 117 -1.92 -3.76 18.31
N TYR A 118 -1.83 -3.15 17.13
CA TYR A 118 -2.83 -2.22 16.58
C TYR A 118 -3.44 -2.70 15.25
N ARG A 119 -3.11 -3.93 14.81
CA ARG A 119 -3.75 -4.56 13.64
C ARG A 119 -5.23 -4.83 13.94
N GLY A 120 -6.06 -4.84 12.89
CA GLY A 120 -7.51 -5.07 13.01
C GLY A 120 -8.32 -3.91 13.59
N GLN A 121 -7.68 -2.79 13.96
CA GLN A 121 -8.34 -1.62 14.56
C GLN A 121 -8.59 -0.47 13.56
N GLY A 122 -8.52 -0.75 12.25
CA GLY A 122 -8.77 0.23 11.20
C GLY A 122 -7.62 1.20 10.87
N VAL A 123 -6.48 1.14 11.58
CA VAL A 123 -5.32 2.02 11.39
C VAL A 123 -4.84 2.03 9.93
N ALA A 124 -4.67 0.85 9.32
CA ALA A 124 -4.26 0.73 7.92
C ALA A 124 -5.23 1.45 6.96
N GLY A 125 -6.55 1.27 7.15
CA GLY A 125 -7.56 1.91 6.30
C GLY A 125 -7.51 3.43 6.38
N ILE A 126 -7.27 3.99 7.57
CA ILE A 126 -7.16 5.44 7.75
C ILE A 126 -5.86 5.97 7.13
N LEU A 127 -4.71 5.29 7.32
CA LEU A 127 -3.44 5.64 6.67
C LEU A 127 -3.60 5.73 5.14
N LEU A 128 -4.22 4.70 4.54
CA LEU A 128 -4.45 4.64 3.09
C LEU A 128 -5.44 5.69 2.59
N SER A 129 -6.52 5.94 3.36
CA SER A 129 -7.49 6.98 3.05
C SER A 129 -6.85 8.37 3.07
N MET A 130 -6.01 8.64 4.07
CA MET A 130 -5.30 9.90 4.18
C MET A 130 -4.26 10.06 3.08
N ALA A 131 -3.54 8.98 2.71
CA ALA A 131 -2.60 9.02 1.60
C ALA A 131 -3.28 9.42 0.28
N LYS A 132 -4.40 8.76 -0.04
CA LYS A 132 -5.25 9.07 -1.19
C LYS A 132 -5.76 10.52 -1.16
N ASN A 133 -6.32 10.95 -0.03
CA ASN A 133 -6.95 12.26 0.09
C ASN A 133 -5.93 13.43 0.22
N SER A 134 -4.64 13.13 0.40
CA SER A 134 -3.58 14.15 0.45
C SER A 134 -3.16 14.66 -0.94
N ILE A 135 -3.66 14.02 -1.99
CA ILE A 135 -3.42 14.35 -3.39
C ILE A 135 -4.77 14.69 -4.04
N GLU A 136 -4.79 15.76 -4.83
CA GLU A 136 -6.01 16.16 -5.53
C GLU A 136 -6.26 15.27 -6.75
N ASP A 137 -7.52 15.18 -7.19
CA ASP A 137 -7.91 14.51 -8.43
C ASP A 137 -7.35 13.09 -8.60
N VAL A 138 -7.32 12.33 -7.50
CA VAL A 138 -6.88 10.93 -7.52
C VAL A 138 -7.91 10.07 -8.24
N VAL A 139 -7.48 9.41 -9.32
CA VAL A 139 -8.29 8.53 -10.17
C VAL A 139 -7.99 7.05 -9.93
N ALA A 140 -6.83 6.71 -9.37
CA ALA A 140 -6.53 5.36 -8.93
C ALA A 140 -5.58 5.35 -7.72
N THR A 141 -5.68 4.31 -6.90
CA THR A 141 -4.72 4.02 -5.83
C THR A 141 -4.28 2.56 -5.92
N GLY A 142 -3.00 2.29 -5.79
CA GLY A 142 -2.44 0.94 -5.93
C GLY A 142 -1.38 0.61 -4.88
N LEU A 143 -1.17 -0.69 -4.69
CA LEU A 143 -0.09 -1.24 -3.90
C LEU A 143 0.21 -2.68 -4.34
N ASP A 144 1.43 -3.11 -4.05
CA ASP A 144 1.85 -4.50 -4.02
C ASP A 144 1.98 -4.97 -2.56
N THR A 145 1.52 -6.19 -2.27
CA THR A 145 1.62 -6.75 -0.91
C THR A 145 1.50 -8.26 -0.88
N SER A 146 2.25 -8.91 0.02
CA SER A 146 1.95 -10.30 0.40
C SER A 146 0.74 -10.43 1.32
N HIS A 147 0.27 -9.36 1.97
CA HIS A 147 -0.69 -9.46 3.06
C HIS A 147 -2.14 -9.10 2.66
N PRO A 148 -3.12 -10.02 2.79
CA PRO A 148 -4.51 -9.78 2.38
C PRO A 148 -5.21 -8.63 3.11
N HIS A 149 -4.88 -8.40 4.39
CA HIS A 149 -5.42 -7.27 5.14
C HIS A 149 -5.02 -5.91 4.54
N ALA A 150 -3.88 -5.79 3.88
CA ALA A 150 -3.50 -4.57 3.18
C ALA A 150 -4.39 -4.34 1.93
N VAL A 151 -4.72 -5.41 1.20
CA VAL A 151 -5.68 -5.37 0.08
C VAL A 151 -7.06 -4.93 0.55
N ILE A 152 -7.57 -5.53 1.63
CA ILE A 152 -8.87 -5.20 2.22
C ILE A 152 -8.86 -3.74 2.73
N ALA A 153 -7.77 -3.31 3.38
CA ALA A 153 -7.63 -1.93 3.85
C ALA A 153 -7.64 -0.93 2.68
N LEU A 154 -6.93 -1.22 1.58
CA LEU A 154 -6.96 -0.39 0.38
C LEU A 154 -8.36 -0.29 -0.20
N ARG A 155 -9.06 -1.43 -0.30
CA ARG A 155 -10.46 -1.46 -0.75
C ARG A 155 -11.35 -0.55 0.09
N ASN A 156 -11.25 -0.66 1.41
CA ASN A 156 -12.04 0.17 2.33
C ASN A 156 -11.68 1.66 2.18
N ALA A 157 -10.40 1.99 1.99
CA ALA A 157 -9.96 3.36 1.70
C ALA A 157 -10.48 3.89 0.35
N CYS A 158 -10.76 3.00 -0.60
CA CYS A 158 -11.39 3.28 -1.89
C CYS A 158 -12.92 3.09 -1.86
N ASN A 159 -13.57 3.41 -0.74
CA ASN A 159 -15.04 3.38 -0.58
C ASN A 159 -15.65 1.97 -0.72
N GLY A 160 -14.88 0.91 -0.45
CA GLY A 160 -15.37 -0.47 -0.47
C GLY A 160 -15.69 -1.01 -1.86
N ILE A 161 -15.20 -0.37 -2.92
CA ILE A 161 -15.45 -0.84 -4.29
C ILE A 161 -14.89 -2.26 -4.50
N PRO A 162 -15.54 -3.11 -5.29
CA PRO A 162 -15.02 -4.46 -5.55
C PRO A 162 -13.69 -4.39 -6.32
N ILE A 163 -12.85 -5.42 -6.13
CA ILE A 163 -11.62 -5.60 -6.90
C ILE A 163 -11.99 -5.98 -8.33
N ASP A 164 -11.75 -5.05 -9.26
CA ASP A 164 -11.97 -5.25 -10.70
C ASP A 164 -10.66 -5.73 -11.37
N LEU A 165 -10.62 -7.02 -11.70
CA LEU A 165 -9.47 -7.64 -12.36
C LEU A 165 -9.21 -7.04 -13.75
N LYS A 166 -10.24 -6.57 -14.46
CA LYS A 166 -10.07 -5.92 -15.76
C LYS A 166 -9.38 -4.56 -15.58
N PHE A 167 -9.77 -3.79 -14.57
CA PHE A 167 -9.13 -2.51 -14.26
C PHE A 167 -7.64 -2.71 -13.92
N ILE A 168 -7.31 -3.73 -13.13
CA ILE A 168 -5.92 -4.07 -12.81
C ILE A 168 -5.15 -4.47 -14.08
N ALA A 169 -5.73 -5.32 -14.92
CA ALA A 169 -5.12 -5.73 -16.19
C ALA A 169 -4.86 -4.54 -17.13
N ASP A 170 -5.83 -3.64 -17.25
CA ASP A 170 -5.80 -2.50 -18.16
C ASP A 170 -4.80 -1.42 -17.72
N HIS A 171 -4.58 -1.24 -16.40
CA HIS A 171 -3.86 -0.08 -15.87
C HIS A 171 -2.68 -0.40 -14.95
N GLY A 172 -2.66 -1.54 -14.26
CA GLY A 172 -1.72 -1.79 -13.16
C GLY A 172 -0.25 -1.70 -13.57
N LYS A 173 0.09 -2.29 -14.71
CA LYS A 173 1.45 -2.26 -15.27
C LYS A 173 1.90 -0.84 -15.65
N ASP A 174 1.02 -0.06 -16.25
CA ASP A 174 1.35 1.30 -16.69
C ASP A 174 1.42 2.27 -15.52
N ILE A 175 0.60 2.08 -14.49
CA ILE A 175 0.65 2.84 -13.25
C ILE A 175 1.99 2.62 -12.53
N ILE A 176 2.43 1.37 -12.34
CA ILE A 176 3.72 1.08 -11.69
C ILE A 176 4.87 1.77 -12.45
N ARG A 177 4.83 1.72 -13.79
CA ARG A 177 5.83 2.39 -14.63
C ARG A 177 5.79 3.91 -14.47
N ALA A 178 4.60 4.49 -14.46
CA ALA A 178 4.43 5.94 -14.28
C ALA A 178 4.92 6.42 -12.91
N CYS A 179 4.77 5.60 -11.85
CA CYS A 179 5.25 5.90 -10.51
C CYS A 179 6.77 5.75 -10.36
N ASN A 180 7.47 5.12 -11.31
CA ASN A 180 8.93 4.93 -11.34
C ASN A 180 9.51 4.37 -10.02
N ILE A 181 8.86 3.34 -9.47
CA ILE A 181 9.22 2.76 -8.17
C ILE A 181 10.50 1.92 -8.34
N PRO A 182 11.61 2.23 -7.62
CA PRO A 182 12.91 1.65 -7.90
C PRO A 182 12.92 0.11 -7.86
N TYR A 183 12.29 -0.47 -6.84
CA TYR A 183 12.29 -1.93 -6.64
C TYR A 183 11.31 -2.67 -7.57
N LEU A 184 10.42 -1.96 -8.26
CA LEU A 184 9.48 -2.54 -9.24
C LEU A 184 9.87 -2.27 -10.69
N SER A 185 10.93 -1.50 -10.93
CA SER A 185 11.39 -1.08 -12.27
C SER A 185 11.58 -2.24 -13.26
N HIS A 186 11.97 -3.41 -12.76
CA HIS A 186 12.20 -4.63 -13.56
C HIS A 186 11.29 -5.79 -13.16
N ALA A 187 10.26 -5.54 -12.35
CA ALA A 187 9.42 -6.59 -11.81
C ALA A 187 8.61 -7.28 -12.92
N GLN A 188 8.48 -8.61 -12.80
CA GLN A 188 7.69 -9.41 -13.73
C GLN A 188 6.25 -9.50 -13.24
N PHE A 189 5.30 -9.24 -14.13
CA PHE A 189 3.87 -9.37 -13.85
C PHE A 189 3.42 -10.80 -14.16
N VAL A 190 2.86 -11.49 -13.16
CA VAL A 190 2.54 -12.91 -13.20
C VAL A 190 1.06 -13.12 -12.90
N GLY A 191 0.39 -13.92 -13.72
CA GLY A 191 -0.99 -14.32 -13.51
C GLY A 191 -1.87 -14.20 -14.74
N SER A 192 -3.07 -14.76 -14.64
CA SER A 192 -4.01 -14.91 -15.76
C SER A 192 -4.45 -13.60 -16.38
N ILE A 193 -4.40 -12.47 -15.65
CA ILE A 193 -4.84 -11.17 -16.16
C ILE A 193 -3.75 -10.43 -16.97
N PHE A 194 -2.50 -10.91 -16.95
CA PHE A 194 -1.37 -10.24 -17.61
C PHE A 194 -0.95 -10.86 -18.94
N ASN A 195 -1.82 -11.69 -19.56
CA ASN A 195 -1.61 -12.31 -20.87
C ASN A 195 -0.31 -13.14 -21.02
N ASN A 196 0.27 -13.61 -19.91
CA ASN A 196 1.46 -14.48 -19.94
C ASN A 196 1.04 -15.96 -20.03
N GLN A 197 1.36 -16.60 -21.17
CA GLN A 197 0.90 -17.95 -21.57
C GLN A 197 1.48 -19.14 -20.80
N SER A 198 2.14 -18.94 -19.66
CA SER A 198 2.63 -20.07 -18.85
C SER A 198 2.68 -19.67 -17.40
N VAL A 199 1.53 -19.77 -16.75
CA VAL A 199 1.51 -19.90 -15.30
C VAL A 199 1.02 -21.32 -15.02
N LEU A 200 1.97 -22.19 -14.66
CA LEU A 200 1.62 -23.55 -14.24
C LEU A 200 0.66 -23.45 -13.04
N PRO A 201 -0.37 -24.31 -12.94
CA PRO A 201 -1.19 -24.39 -11.74
C PRO A 201 -0.28 -24.60 -10.53
N VAL A 202 -0.55 -23.89 -9.43
CA VAL A 202 0.20 -24.05 -8.18
C VAL A 202 -0.78 -24.55 -7.13
N ASN A 203 -0.50 -25.73 -6.56
CA ASN A 203 -1.23 -26.41 -5.48
C ASN A 203 -2.78 -26.31 -5.54
N ASN A 204 -3.46 -27.45 -5.76
CA ASN A 204 -4.94 -27.55 -5.85
C ASN A 204 -5.57 -26.88 -7.08
N ASP A 205 -4.94 -26.98 -8.26
CA ASP A 205 -5.46 -26.50 -9.55
C ASP A 205 -5.76 -24.99 -9.64
N GLN A 206 -5.32 -24.19 -8.67
CA GLN A 206 -5.49 -22.74 -8.71
C GLN A 206 -4.35 -22.08 -9.50
N GLN A 207 -4.72 -21.13 -10.35
CA GLN A 207 -3.77 -20.33 -11.11
C GLN A 207 -3.61 -18.94 -10.46
N PRO A 208 -2.38 -18.44 -10.32
CA PRO A 208 -2.12 -17.04 -9.99
C PRO A 208 -2.92 -16.10 -10.90
N VAL A 209 -3.53 -15.06 -10.32
CA VAL A 209 -4.37 -14.13 -11.08
C VAL A 209 -3.68 -12.78 -11.24
N SER A 210 -3.29 -12.14 -10.13
CA SER A 210 -2.68 -10.80 -10.15
C SER A 210 -1.49 -10.71 -9.19
N LEU A 211 -0.31 -11.09 -9.66
CA LEU A 211 0.93 -11.04 -8.90
C LEU A 211 1.99 -10.18 -9.59
N VAL A 212 2.92 -9.68 -8.78
CA VAL A 212 4.18 -9.11 -9.23
C VAL A 212 5.31 -9.89 -8.55
N LYS A 213 6.30 -10.31 -9.33
CA LYS A 213 7.52 -10.94 -8.81
C LYS A 213 8.45 -9.86 -8.28
N THR A 214 8.51 -9.73 -6.97
CA THR A 214 9.32 -8.72 -6.27
C THR A 214 10.63 -9.29 -5.73
N ASP A 215 10.85 -10.61 -5.85
CA ASP A 215 11.97 -11.34 -5.25
C ASP A 215 12.08 -11.11 -3.73
N PHE A 216 10.93 -10.83 -3.11
CA PHE A 216 10.80 -10.55 -1.69
C PHE A 216 10.27 -11.80 -0.95
N PHE A 217 11.19 -12.59 -0.40
CA PHE A 217 10.94 -13.91 0.16
C PHE A 217 10.60 -13.86 1.65
N VAL A 218 9.48 -13.23 2.02
CA VAL A 218 8.98 -13.23 3.40
C VAL A 218 8.20 -14.50 3.69
N ASP A 219 8.27 -14.98 4.93
CA ASP A 219 7.48 -16.13 5.37
C ASP A 219 5.98 -15.82 5.25
N HIS A 220 5.28 -16.63 4.44
CA HIS A 220 3.86 -16.47 4.14
C HIS A 220 2.95 -17.31 5.04
N LYS A 221 3.43 -17.98 6.11
CA LYS A 221 2.59 -18.90 6.89
C LYS A 221 1.40 -18.19 7.54
N GLU A 222 1.62 -17.05 8.18
CA GLU A 222 0.54 -16.23 8.76
C GLU A 222 -0.44 -15.76 7.66
N VAL A 223 0.11 -15.28 6.54
CA VAL A 223 -0.65 -14.81 5.38
C VAL A 223 -1.57 -15.89 4.80
N LEU A 224 -1.08 -17.11 4.64
CA LEU A 224 -1.84 -18.22 4.04
C LEU A 224 -2.93 -18.73 4.98
N VAL A 225 -2.75 -18.65 6.30
CA VAL A 225 -3.82 -18.91 7.27
C VAL A 225 -4.91 -17.86 7.13
N ILE A 226 -4.53 -16.58 7.09
CA ILE A 226 -5.48 -15.47 6.93
C ILE A 226 -6.27 -15.61 5.63
N LEU A 227 -5.62 -15.94 4.50
CA LEU A 227 -6.29 -16.16 3.21
C LEU A 227 -7.41 -17.21 3.28
N LYS A 228 -7.23 -18.28 4.08
CA LYS A 228 -8.24 -19.33 4.25
C LYS A 228 -9.45 -18.86 5.06
N ASP A 229 -9.24 -17.91 5.97
CA ASP A 229 -10.26 -17.39 6.88
C ASP A 229 -11.00 -16.15 6.34
N ILE A 230 -10.52 -15.58 5.23
CA ILE A 230 -11.22 -14.47 4.55
C ILE A 230 -12.56 -14.98 4.04
N ARG A 231 -13.64 -14.46 4.63
CA ARG A 231 -15.02 -14.79 4.25
C ARG A 231 -15.47 -14.13 2.95
N GLU A 232 -14.70 -13.17 2.47
CA GLU A 232 -14.98 -12.46 1.23
C GLU A 232 -14.47 -13.24 0.01
N LYS A 233 -15.05 -13.00 -1.16
CA LYS A 233 -14.62 -13.66 -2.40
C LYS A 233 -13.22 -13.15 -2.79
N TRP A 234 -12.18 -13.88 -2.41
CA TRP A 234 -10.81 -13.62 -2.84
C TRP A 234 -10.65 -13.98 -4.32
N ASN A 235 -10.26 -13.01 -5.16
CA ASN A 235 -10.17 -13.18 -6.61
C ASN A 235 -8.78 -12.88 -7.19
N LEU A 236 -7.76 -12.67 -6.36
CA LEU A 236 -6.38 -12.40 -6.78
C LEU A 236 -5.53 -13.67 -6.98
N GLY A 237 -6.14 -14.84 -6.73
CA GLY A 237 -5.48 -16.14 -6.85
C GLY A 237 -4.59 -16.48 -5.66
N PRO A 238 -3.84 -17.59 -5.74
CA PRO A 238 -2.86 -17.97 -4.73
C PRO A 238 -1.65 -17.02 -4.73
N LEU A 239 -1.05 -16.83 -3.56
CA LEU A 239 0.23 -16.14 -3.41
C LEU A 239 1.37 -17.12 -3.66
N LEU A 240 2.35 -16.74 -4.48
CA LEU A 240 3.58 -17.50 -4.71
C LEU A 240 4.73 -16.94 -3.87
N ASP A 241 5.70 -17.76 -3.52
CA ASP A 241 6.91 -17.28 -2.83
C ASP A 241 7.71 -16.34 -3.73
N GLY A 242 8.27 -15.29 -3.12
CA GLY A 242 8.94 -14.20 -3.85
C GLY A 242 8.03 -13.31 -4.69
N HIS A 243 6.71 -13.46 -4.55
CA HIS A 243 5.71 -12.64 -5.23
C HIS A 243 4.82 -11.91 -4.24
N GLU A 244 4.19 -10.85 -4.72
CA GLU A 244 3.21 -10.06 -3.99
C GLU A 244 1.95 -9.86 -4.84
N PHE A 245 0.79 -9.76 -4.19
CA PHE A 245 -0.45 -9.41 -4.87
C PHE A 245 -0.37 -8.00 -5.42
N LEU A 246 -0.69 -7.84 -6.69
CA LEU A 246 -0.86 -6.54 -7.31
C LEU A 246 -2.33 -6.13 -7.26
N VAL A 247 -2.61 -5.00 -6.62
CA VAL A 247 -3.95 -4.43 -6.54
C VAL A 247 -3.92 -2.95 -6.91
N VAL A 248 -4.78 -2.58 -7.84
CA VAL A 248 -5.04 -1.19 -8.20
C VAL A 248 -6.54 -0.99 -8.26
N LEU A 249 -7.02 0.05 -7.57
CA LEU A 249 -8.44 0.37 -7.47
C LEU A 249 -8.71 1.76 -8.03
N PRO A 250 -9.78 1.94 -8.84
CA PRO A 250 -10.20 3.27 -9.23
C PRO A 250 -10.62 4.04 -7.97
N THR A 251 -10.42 5.35 -7.99
CA THR A 251 -10.87 6.22 -6.91
C THR A 251 -12.03 7.06 -7.41
N THR A 252 -13.19 6.91 -6.79
CA THR A 252 -14.26 7.90 -6.93
C THR A 252 -13.88 9.10 -6.06
N SER A 253 -13.46 10.18 -6.69
CA SER A 253 -13.24 11.44 -6.00
C SER A 253 -14.58 11.90 -5.41
N VAL A 254 -14.66 12.07 -4.09
CA VAL A 254 -15.78 12.77 -3.45
C VAL A 254 -15.52 14.26 -3.64
N ARG A 255 -15.79 14.80 -4.84
CA ARG A 255 -15.87 16.25 -5.03
C ARG A 255 -17.33 16.67 -5.07
N HIS A 256 -17.71 17.43 -4.05
CA HIS A 256 -18.91 18.25 -4.01
C HIS A 256 -19.02 19.10 -5.29
N SER A 257 -19.96 18.77 -6.17
CA SER A 257 -20.50 19.72 -7.14
C SER A 257 -21.91 20.12 -6.70
N LYS A 258 -22.00 21.03 -5.71
CA LYS A 258 -23.13 21.96 -5.70
C LYS A 258 -22.71 23.16 -6.52
N THR A 259 -22.92 23.06 -7.83
CA THR A 259 -22.96 24.22 -8.71
C THR A 259 -24.16 25.05 -8.27
N SER A 260 -23.93 26.08 -7.48
CA SER A 260 -24.88 27.17 -7.27
C SER A 260 -24.98 27.93 -8.59
N SER A 261 -25.99 27.61 -9.39
CA SER A 261 -26.41 28.47 -10.49
C SER A 261 -27.05 29.73 -9.91
N ASN A 262 -26.29 30.82 -9.90
CA ASN A 262 -26.86 32.17 -9.87
C ASN A 262 -27.50 32.43 -11.23
N GLY A 263 -28.83 32.54 -11.26
CA GLY A 263 -29.58 33.18 -12.34
C GLY A 263 -30.15 34.48 -11.81
N SER A 264 -29.42 35.58 -11.99
CA SER A 264 -29.90 36.94 -11.78
C SER A 264 -30.92 37.29 -12.87
N SER A 265 -32.17 37.47 -12.49
CA SER A 265 -33.19 38.09 -13.33
C SER A 265 -32.95 39.59 -13.35
N SER A 266 -32.53 40.13 -14.48
CA SER A 266 -32.56 41.57 -14.76
C SER A 266 -33.98 41.98 -15.10
N ASP A 267 -34.53 42.87 -14.28
CA ASP A 267 -35.72 43.65 -14.58
C ASP A 267 -35.50 44.49 -15.84
N THR A 268 -36.38 44.32 -16.82
CA THR A 268 -36.71 45.34 -17.81
C THR A 268 -38.22 45.48 -17.82
N SER A 269 -38.71 46.57 -17.23
CA SER A 269 -40.05 47.10 -17.52
C SER A 269 -39.88 48.31 -18.46
N PRO A 270 -40.88 48.60 -19.31
CA PRO A 270 -40.82 49.64 -20.34
C PRO A 270 -40.66 51.06 -19.76
#